data_AF-A0A7X5J7Z5-F1
#
_entry.id   AF-A0A7X5J7Z5-F1
#
_cell.length_a   1.000
_cell.length_b   1.000
_cell.length_c   1.000
_cell.angle_alpha   90.00
_cell.angle_beta   90.00
_cell.angle_gamma   90.00
#
_symmetry.space_group_name_H-M   'P 1'
#
loop_
_entity.id
_entity.type
_entity.pdbx_description
1 polymer ?
#
loop_
_entity_poly.entity_id
_entity_poly.type
_entity_poly.pdbx_seq_one_letter_code
_entity_poly.pdbx_strand_id
1 'polypeptide(L)'
;MRLSNSMKRIGLGLAALGGLGLSPALAEKIENPVAVFSGLDKITGRITSFDVYIGETVQFGALQVTPRVCNTRPQTENPQTTSFVQVDEITLNNEVRRIYSGWMFAASPGLHAVEHPVYDVWLTDCRQTSTVPPPEGYSGPPVQVVQEGADTLGADTAAPSTPEAAQAPLDGAAVPVPRAKPPLF
;
A
#
# COMPACT_ATOMS: atom_id res chain seq x y z
N MET A 1 -54.05 -59.62 -23.57
CA MET A 1 -53.89 -59.15 -24.98
C MET A 1 -54.33 -57.68 -25.05
N ARG A 2 -53.61 -56.87 -25.83
CA ARG A 2 -53.59 -55.39 -25.87
C ARG A 2 -54.87 -54.72 -26.42
N LEU A 3 -54.94 -53.39 -26.20
CA LEU A 3 -55.59 -52.27 -26.95
C LEU A 3 -56.35 -51.37 -25.95
N SER A 4 -56.31 -50.04 -25.97
CA SER A 4 -55.60 -49.04 -26.77
C SER A 4 -55.82 -47.68 -26.06
N ASN A 5 -54.76 -46.89 -25.89
CA ASN A 5 -54.84 -45.50 -25.42
C ASN A 5 -55.42 -44.61 -26.54
N SER A 6 -56.24 -43.61 -26.21
CA SER A 6 -56.65 -42.58 -27.20
C SER A 6 -56.58 -41.18 -26.59
N MET A 7 -55.45 -40.55 -26.89
CA MET A 7 -55.14 -39.13 -26.75
C MET A 7 -55.85 -38.31 -27.85
N LYS A 8 -56.27 -37.06 -27.57
CA LYS A 8 -56.38 -35.86 -28.46
C LYS A 8 -57.40 -34.86 -27.81
N ARG A 9 -57.24 -33.53 -27.73
CA ARG A 9 -56.40 -32.53 -28.41
C ARG A 9 -56.53 -31.12 -27.76
N ILE A 10 -55.41 -30.39 -27.75
CA ILE A 10 -55.20 -28.97 -28.16
C ILE A 10 -55.71 -27.81 -27.26
N GLY A 11 -54.74 -27.01 -26.80
CA GLY A 11 -54.90 -25.63 -26.36
C GLY A 11 -53.53 -24.96 -26.16
N LEU A 12 -52.91 -24.56 -27.27
CA LEU A 12 -51.59 -23.94 -27.42
C LEU A 12 -51.55 -22.52 -26.82
N GLY A 13 -50.57 -22.22 -25.98
CA GLY A 13 -50.28 -20.88 -25.47
C GLY A 13 -48.80 -20.73 -25.14
N LEU A 14 -47.98 -20.59 -26.19
CA LEU A 14 -46.54 -20.48 -26.14
C LEU A 14 -46.14 -19.06 -25.67
N ALA A 15 -45.86 -18.88 -24.38
CA ALA A 15 -45.20 -17.68 -23.88
C ALA A 15 -43.74 -18.03 -23.52
N ALA A 16 -42.90 -18.14 -24.54
CA ALA A 16 -41.45 -18.16 -24.38
C ALA A 16 -40.98 -16.75 -23.99
N LEU A 17 -41.09 -16.40 -22.70
CA LEU A 17 -40.34 -15.27 -22.16
C LEU A 17 -38.86 -15.68 -22.08
N GLY A 18 -38.09 -15.17 -23.04
CA GLY A 18 -36.66 -15.36 -23.14
C GLY A 18 -35.96 -14.97 -21.85
N GLY A 19 -35.23 -15.92 -21.28
CA GLY A 19 -34.32 -15.67 -20.16
C GLY A 19 -33.20 -14.75 -20.62
N LEU A 20 -33.27 -13.48 -20.22
CA LEU A 20 -32.10 -12.60 -20.17
C LEU A 20 -31.10 -13.25 -19.20
N GLY A 21 -29.97 -13.69 -19.72
CA GLY A 21 -28.87 -14.21 -18.91
C GLY A 21 -28.36 -13.12 -17.97
N LEU A 22 -28.71 -13.20 -16.69
CA LEU A 22 -28.05 -12.43 -15.64
C LEU A 22 -26.61 -12.96 -15.53
N SER A 23 -25.67 -12.26 -16.17
CA SER A 23 -24.25 -12.48 -15.88
C SER A 23 -23.98 -11.93 -14.48
N PRO A 24 -23.41 -12.71 -13.54
CA PRO A 24 -23.01 -12.18 -12.24
C PRO A 24 -21.93 -11.11 -12.45
N ALA A 25 -22.07 -9.97 -11.79
CA ALA A 25 -21.00 -8.98 -11.70
C ALA A 25 -19.96 -9.51 -10.70
N LEU A 26 -18.76 -9.81 -11.18
CA LEU A 26 -17.64 -10.24 -10.35
C LEU A 26 -17.00 -8.97 -9.76
N ALA A 27 -17.23 -8.72 -8.47
CA ALA A 27 -16.53 -7.66 -7.73
C ALA A 27 -15.10 -8.12 -7.43
N GLU A 28 -14.20 -7.93 -8.39
CA GLU A 28 -12.81 -8.36 -8.29
C GLU A 28 -12.10 -7.61 -7.16
N LYS A 29 -11.40 -8.38 -6.32
CA LYS A 29 -10.65 -7.87 -5.18
C LYS A 29 -9.18 -8.08 -5.47
N ILE A 30 -8.38 -7.03 -5.29
CA ILE A 30 -6.93 -7.11 -5.49
C ILE A 30 -6.30 -7.44 -4.15
N GLU A 31 -5.71 -8.63 -4.04
CA GLU A 31 -4.96 -9.05 -2.87
C GLU A 31 -3.60 -8.36 -2.85
N ASN A 32 -3.22 -7.81 -1.69
CA ASN A 32 -1.98 -7.07 -1.52
C ASN A 32 -1.11 -7.73 -0.44
N PRO A 33 0.20 -7.87 -0.68
CA PRO A 33 1.14 -8.48 0.25
C PRO A 33 1.51 -7.60 1.44
N VAL A 34 1.26 -6.29 1.36
CA VAL A 34 1.64 -5.31 2.39
C VAL A 34 0.42 -4.53 2.85
N ALA A 35 0.22 -4.46 4.16
CA ALA A 35 -0.75 -3.62 4.83
C ALA A 35 -0.04 -2.43 5.47
N VAL A 36 -0.52 -1.22 5.21
CA VAL A 36 0.04 0.02 5.74
C VAL A 36 -0.83 0.50 6.88
N PHE A 37 -0.23 0.62 8.06
CA PHE A 37 -0.90 1.08 9.27
C PHE A 37 -0.40 2.46 9.67
N SER A 38 -1.26 3.18 10.38
CA SER A 38 -0.86 4.31 11.19
C SER A 38 -1.05 3.96 12.66
N GLY A 39 -0.05 4.29 13.45
CA GLY A 39 -0.06 4.17 14.89
C GLY A 39 0.05 5.54 15.56
N LEU A 40 -0.86 5.86 16.48
CA LEU A 40 -0.78 7.04 17.35
C LEU A 40 -0.28 6.60 18.72
N ASP A 41 0.77 7.24 19.21
CA ASP A 41 1.13 7.21 20.62
C ASP A 41 0.43 8.37 21.34
N LYS A 42 -0.54 8.05 22.21
CA LYS A 42 -1.33 9.05 22.96
C LYS A 42 -0.50 9.77 24.04
N ILE A 43 0.66 9.23 24.44
CA ILE A 43 1.55 9.85 25.42
C ILE A 43 2.38 10.95 24.75
N THR A 44 2.93 10.67 23.58
CA THR A 44 3.79 11.62 22.85
C THR A 44 3.04 12.46 21.81
N GLY A 45 1.82 12.07 21.45
CA GLY A 45 1.02 12.69 20.40
C GLY A 45 1.56 12.45 18.99
N ARG A 46 2.49 11.50 18.79
CA ARG A 46 3.11 11.21 17.49
C ARG A 46 2.35 10.14 16.74
N ILE A 47 2.10 10.42 15.45
CA ILE A 47 1.58 9.44 14.50
C ILE A 47 2.74 8.93 13.65
N THR A 48 2.85 7.61 13.53
CA THR A 48 3.85 6.94 12.69
C THR A 48 3.16 6.01 11.72
N SER A 49 3.68 5.92 10.50
CA SER A 49 3.22 4.95 9.51
C SER A 49 4.21 3.81 9.43
N PHE A 50 3.72 2.58 9.34
CA PHE A 50 4.55 1.40 9.23
C PHE A 50 3.89 0.35 8.34
N ASP A 51 4.74 -0.32 7.56
CA ASP A 51 4.35 -1.38 6.65
C ASP A 51 4.40 -2.72 7.39
N VAL A 52 3.38 -3.55 7.19
CA VAL A 52 3.31 -4.89 7.75
C VAL A 52 2.98 -5.89 6.64
N TYR A 53 3.86 -6.87 6.50
CA TYR A 53 3.69 -7.97 5.57
C TYR A 53 2.55 -8.90 6.00
N ILE A 54 1.78 -9.43 5.06
CA ILE A 54 0.68 -10.36 5.40
C ILE A 54 1.22 -11.61 6.06
N GLY A 55 0.68 -11.92 7.25
CA GLY A 55 1.09 -13.08 8.06
C GLY A 55 2.19 -12.76 9.07
N GLU A 56 2.88 -11.63 8.92
CA GLU A 56 3.91 -11.17 9.84
C GLU A 56 3.33 -10.34 10.98
N THR A 57 4.09 -10.26 12.08
CA THR A 57 3.74 -9.49 13.25
C THR A 57 4.73 -8.35 13.44
N VAL A 58 4.23 -7.12 13.46
CA VAL A 58 5.02 -5.93 13.79
C VAL A 58 4.57 -5.38 15.14
N GLN A 59 5.53 -4.93 15.94
CA GLN A 59 5.25 -4.33 17.24
C GLN A 59 5.20 -2.80 17.13
N PHE A 60 4.11 -2.21 17.62
CA PHE A 60 3.92 -0.78 17.81
C PHE A 60 3.61 -0.49 19.28
N GLY A 61 4.61 0.01 20.01
CA GLY A 61 4.50 0.21 21.47
C GLY A 61 4.25 -1.11 22.20
N ALA A 62 3.12 -1.21 22.89
CA ALA A 62 2.66 -2.42 23.57
C ALA A 62 1.76 -3.32 22.69
N LEU A 63 1.51 -2.94 21.44
CA LEU A 63 0.63 -3.67 20.53
C LEU A 63 1.44 -4.48 19.52
N GLN A 64 1.04 -5.72 19.28
CA GLN A 64 1.52 -6.58 18.21
C GLN A 64 0.43 -6.69 17.14
N VAL A 65 0.72 -6.18 15.95
CA VAL A 65 -0.23 -6.04 14.84
C VAL A 65 0.09 -7.09 13.79
N THR A 66 -0.89 -7.94 13.48
CA THR A 66 -0.76 -9.06 12.53
C THR A 66 -1.88 -9.01 11.49
N PRO A 67 -1.66 -8.41 10.31
CA PRO A 67 -2.61 -8.49 9.21
C PRO A 67 -2.60 -9.90 8.60
N ARG A 68 -3.78 -10.50 8.45
CA ARG A 68 -3.93 -11.81 7.80
C ARG A 68 -4.35 -11.70 6.34
N VAL A 69 -4.97 -10.59 5.99
CA VAL A 69 -5.52 -10.31 4.66
C VAL A 69 -5.46 -8.80 4.44
N CYS A 70 -5.06 -8.32 3.26
CA CYS A 70 -5.15 -6.92 2.88
C CYS A 70 -5.57 -6.82 1.42
N ASN A 71 -6.56 -5.99 1.13
CA ASN A 71 -7.17 -5.92 -0.18
C ASN A 71 -7.55 -4.50 -0.59
N THR A 72 -7.41 -4.22 -1.87
CA THR A 72 -7.89 -3.00 -2.52
C THR A 72 -8.94 -3.32 -3.59
N ARG A 73 -9.57 -2.26 -4.12
CA ARG A 73 -10.46 -2.32 -5.27
C ARG A 73 -9.81 -1.72 -6.51
N PRO A 74 -10.19 -2.18 -7.72
CA PRO A 74 -9.81 -1.53 -8.96
C PRO A 74 -10.27 -0.06 -8.99
N GLN A 75 -9.56 0.78 -9.74
CA GLN A 75 -9.86 2.20 -9.88
C GLN A 75 -11.20 2.48 -10.58
N THR A 76 -11.81 1.46 -11.19
CA THR A 76 -13.13 1.55 -11.85
C THR A 76 -14.30 1.42 -10.86
N GLU A 77 -14.03 1.07 -9.61
CA GLU A 77 -15.03 0.94 -8.53
C GLU A 77 -14.76 1.98 -7.44
N ASN A 78 -15.70 2.15 -6.51
CA ASN A 78 -15.48 2.95 -5.30
C ASN A 78 -14.25 2.43 -4.53
N PRO A 79 -13.25 3.28 -4.23
CA PRO A 79 -12.09 2.88 -3.45
C PRO A 79 -12.47 2.29 -2.10
N GLN A 80 -12.15 1.01 -1.92
CA GLN A 80 -12.40 0.33 -0.65
C GLN A 80 -11.21 -0.55 -0.29
N THR A 81 -10.39 -0.04 0.63
CA THR A 81 -9.25 -0.77 1.18
C THR A 81 -9.62 -1.39 2.52
N THR A 82 -9.44 -2.71 2.64
CA THR A 82 -9.85 -3.52 3.80
C THR A 82 -8.78 -4.50 4.21
N SER A 83 -8.62 -4.69 5.51
CA SER A 83 -7.70 -5.69 6.06
C SER A 83 -8.34 -6.46 7.21
N PHE A 84 -8.14 -7.77 7.26
CA PHE A 84 -8.45 -8.54 8.46
C PHE A 84 -7.21 -8.56 9.34
N VAL A 85 -7.34 -8.05 10.56
CA VAL A 85 -6.21 -7.77 11.45
C VAL A 85 -6.46 -8.41 12.80
N GLN A 86 -5.42 -9.03 13.34
CA GLN A 86 -5.35 -9.47 14.73
C GLN A 86 -4.39 -8.55 15.47
N VAL A 87 -4.83 -8.03 16.62
CA VAL A 87 -3.97 -7.20 17.47
C VAL A 87 -3.93 -7.79 18.86
N ASP A 88 -2.71 -8.06 19.30
CA ASP A 88 -2.39 -8.55 20.62
C ASP A 88 -1.74 -7.43 21.45
N GLU A 89 -2.02 -7.39 22.75
CA GLU A 89 -1.39 -6.47 23.69
C GLU A 89 -0.39 -7.23 24.56
N ILE A 90 0.78 -6.64 24.76
CA ILE A 90 1.77 -7.06 25.75
C ILE A 90 1.50 -6.28 27.04
N THR A 91 1.03 -6.98 28.07
CA THR A 91 0.74 -6.35 29.37
C THR A 91 2.01 -6.01 30.14
N LEU A 92 1.88 -5.25 31.23
CA LEU A 92 2.97 -4.95 32.16
C LEU A 92 3.61 -6.20 32.78
N ASN A 93 2.85 -7.30 32.87
CA ASN A 93 3.33 -8.59 33.37
C ASN A 93 3.94 -9.46 32.26
N ASN A 94 4.14 -8.89 31.06
CA ASN A 94 4.66 -9.57 29.89
C ASN A 94 3.76 -10.73 29.39
N GLU A 95 2.46 -10.62 29.62
CA GLU A 95 1.46 -11.54 29.06
C GLU A 95 0.96 -11.01 27.72
N VAL A 96 0.86 -11.89 26.71
CA VAL A 96 0.33 -11.55 25.39
C VAL A 96 -1.13 -11.96 25.32
N ARG A 97 -2.03 -10.99 25.12
CA ARG A 97 -3.47 -11.25 25.01
C ARG A 97 -4.06 -10.62 23.75
N ARG A 98 -5.00 -11.32 23.11
CA ARG A 98 -5.71 -10.76 21.95
C ARG A 98 -6.74 -9.73 22.38
N ILE A 99 -6.59 -8.50 21.91
CA ILE A 99 -7.53 -7.40 22.18
C ILE A 99 -8.44 -7.11 21.00
N TYR A 100 -8.04 -7.48 19.79
CA TYR A 100 -8.82 -7.26 18.57
C TYR A 100 -8.60 -8.36 17.56
N SER A 101 -9.68 -8.73 16.85
CA SER A 101 -9.65 -9.62 15.70
C SER A 101 -10.82 -9.29 14.80
N GLY A 102 -10.58 -8.58 13.70
CA GLY A 102 -11.67 -8.07 12.86
C GLY A 102 -11.22 -7.40 11.58
N TRP A 103 -12.21 -6.91 10.83
CA TRP A 103 -11.99 -6.15 9.60
C TRP A 103 -11.80 -4.67 9.89
N MET A 104 -10.71 -4.11 9.40
CA MET A 104 -10.43 -2.68 9.37
C MET A 104 -10.70 -2.10 7.98
N PHE A 105 -11.14 -0.84 7.94
CA PHE A 105 -11.48 -0.11 6.71
C PHE A 105 -10.68 1.18 6.63
N ALA A 106 -9.82 1.31 5.62
CA ALA A 106 -8.96 2.48 5.50
C ALA A 106 -9.74 3.79 5.29
N ALA A 107 -10.86 3.73 4.56
CA ALA A 107 -11.73 4.88 4.30
C ALA A 107 -12.56 5.30 5.51
N SER A 108 -12.63 4.48 6.56
CA SER A 108 -13.40 4.79 7.77
C SER A 108 -12.74 4.19 9.02
N PRO A 109 -11.56 4.71 9.42
CA PRO A 109 -10.81 4.18 10.57
C PRO A 109 -11.66 4.16 11.84
N GLY A 110 -12.48 5.18 12.07
CA GLY A 110 -13.32 5.28 13.28
C GLY A 110 -14.41 4.22 13.44
N LEU A 111 -14.67 3.37 12.43
CA LEU A 111 -15.62 2.24 12.58
C LEU A 111 -14.97 1.03 13.25
N HIS A 112 -13.72 0.73 12.91
CA HIS A 112 -13.08 -0.53 13.28
C HIS A 112 -11.57 -0.41 13.55
N ALA A 113 -11.09 0.75 14.00
CA ALA A 113 -9.74 0.92 14.52
C ALA A 113 -9.57 0.26 15.90
N VAL A 114 -8.32 0.00 16.28
CA VAL A 114 -7.96 -0.39 17.64
C VAL A 114 -7.65 0.86 18.43
N GLU A 115 -8.51 1.15 19.40
CA GLU A 115 -8.35 2.22 20.36
C GLU A 115 -7.86 1.63 21.68
N HIS A 116 -6.57 1.72 21.95
CA HIS A 116 -5.98 1.27 23.21
C HIS A 116 -5.71 2.50 24.12
N PRO A 117 -5.70 2.37 25.46
CA PRO A 117 -5.57 3.54 26.36
C PRO A 117 -4.33 4.40 26.11
N VAL A 118 -3.27 3.79 25.58
CA VAL A 118 -1.97 4.42 25.33
C VAL A 118 -1.66 4.55 23.83
N TYR A 119 -2.20 3.67 22.99
CA TYR A 119 -1.81 3.55 21.58
C TYR A 119 -3.07 3.38 20.73
N ASP A 120 -3.12 3.96 19.54
CA ASP A 120 -4.16 3.62 18.56
C ASP A 120 -3.52 3.08 17.30
N VAL A 121 -4.18 2.12 16.66
CA VAL A 121 -3.73 1.55 15.39
C VAL A 121 -4.90 1.41 14.44
N TRP A 122 -4.71 1.90 13.22
CA TRP A 122 -5.69 1.76 12.15
C TRP A 122 -5.05 1.52 10.80
N LEU A 123 -5.77 0.81 9.94
CA LEU A 123 -5.39 0.60 8.54
C LEU A 123 -5.48 1.92 7.78
N THR A 124 -4.48 2.19 6.95
CA THR A 124 -4.47 3.36 6.06
C THR A 124 -4.41 2.98 4.59
N ASP A 125 -3.73 1.89 4.24
CA ASP A 125 -3.61 1.45 2.85
C ASP A 125 -3.24 -0.03 2.73
N CYS A 126 -3.34 -0.60 1.53
CA CYS A 126 -2.81 -1.91 1.16
C CYS A 126 -2.02 -1.74 -0.14
N ARG A 127 -0.78 -2.23 -0.20
CA ARG A 127 0.13 -1.99 -1.32
C ARG A 127 0.78 -3.27 -1.85
N GLN A 128 1.12 -3.24 -3.14
CA GLN A 128 1.95 -4.25 -3.81
C GLN A 128 3.44 -4.06 -3.53
N THR A 129 3.82 -2.85 -3.12
CA THR A 129 5.21 -2.42 -2.92
C THR A 129 5.47 -2.04 -1.47
N SER A 130 6.71 -2.22 -1.02
CA SER A 130 7.22 -1.65 0.23
C SER A 130 8.68 -1.23 0.05
N THR A 131 9.08 -0.20 0.80
CA THR A 131 10.49 0.25 0.88
C THR A 131 11.28 -0.58 1.90
N VAL A 132 10.60 -1.27 2.81
CA VAL A 132 11.20 -2.15 3.80
C VAL A 132 11.32 -3.55 3.20
N PRO A 133 12.50 -4.20 3.20
CA PRO A 133 12.63 -5.56 2.68
C PRO A 133 11.80 -6.57 3.51
N PRO A 134 11.24 -7.62 2.88
CA PRO A 134 10.55 -8.69 3.61
C PRO A 134 11.48 -9.38 4.61
N PRO A 135 10.95 -9.90 5.74
CA PRO A 135 11.74 -10.67 6.69
C PRO A 135 12.22 -11.99 6.07
N GLU A 136 13.30 -12.54 6.63
CA GLU A 136 13.82 -13.84 6.21
C GLU A 136 12.76 -14.93 6.42
N GLY A 137 12.51 -15.74 5.37
CA GLY A 137 11.51 -16.81 5.44
C GLY A 137 10.06 -16.39 5.21
N TYR A 138 9.81 -15.14 4.79
CA TYR A 138 8.47 -14.68 4.40
C TYR A 138 7.83 -15.59 3.33
N SER A 139 6.63 -16.08 3.60
CA SER A 139 5.90 -17.02 2.74
C SER A 139 4.61 -16.45 2.14
N GLY A 140 4.38 -15.13 2.23
CA GLY A 140 3.17 -14.49 1.74
C GLY A 140 3.20 -14.16 0.23
N PRO A 141 2.23 -13.37 -0.27
CA PRO A 141 2.16 -13.00 -1.69
C PRO A 141 3.42 -12.22 -2.14
N PRO A 142 3.77 -12.24 -3.44
CA PRO A 142 4.99 -11.61 -3.93
C PRO A 142 4.97 -10.09 -3.71
N VAL A 143 6.09 -9.53 -3.23
CA VAL A 143 6.23 -8.09 -2.92
C VAL A 143 7.22 -7.44 -3.88
N GLN A 144 6.87 -6.27 -4.39
CA GLN A 144 7.77 -5.44 -5.18
C GLN A 144 8.53 -4.48 -4.25
N VAL A 145 9.78 -4.79 -3.91
CA VAL A 145 10.60 -3.91 -3.07
C VAL A 145 11.07 -2.71 -3.89
N VAL A 146 10.72 -1.50 -3.47
CA VAL A 146 11.17 -0.26 -4.12
C VAL A 146 12.30 0.31 -3.28
N GLN A 147 13.52 0.28 -3.81
CA GLN A 147 14.64 0.96 -3.18
C GLN A 147 14.45 2.46 -3.40
N GLU A 148 13.97 3.18 -2.39
CA GLU A 148 14.01 4.65 -2.43
C GLU A 148 15.48 5.03 -2.47
N GLY A 149 15.91 5.52 -3.64
CA GLY A 149 17.31 5.69 -3.97
C GLY A 149 18.01 6.52 -2.89
N ALA A 150 19.09 5.95 -2.36
CA ALA A 150 20.15 6.75 -1.78
C ALA A 150 20.40 7.95 -2.71
N ASP A 151 20.24 9.14 -2.14
CA ASP A 151 20.45 10.42 -2.78
C ASP A 151 21.75 10.38 -3.60
N THR A 152 21.62 10.32 -4.93
CA THR A 152 22.76 10.52 -5.83
C THR A 152 22.94 12.02 -6.04
N LEU A 153 23.29 12.73 -4.98
CA LEU A 153 24.09 13.93 -5.08
C LEU A 153 25.56 13.51 -5.20
N GLY A 154 25.91 13.03 -6.40
CA GLY A 154 27.24 12.51 -6.69
C GLY A 154 27.41 12.06 -8.13
N ALA A 155 26.82 12.80 -9.07
CA ALA A 155 27.22 12.72 -10.47
C ALA A 155 28.39 13.67 -10.71
N ASP A 156 29.52 13.40 -10.06
CA ASP A 156 30.81 13.85 -10.57
C ASP A 156 31.03 13.07 -11.85
N THR A 157 30.71 13.71 -12.97
CA THR A 157 31.05 13.22 -14.29
C THR A 157 32.57 13.08 -14.35
N ALA A 158 33.05 11.85 -14.15
CA ALA A 158 34.39 11.46 -14.51
C ALA A 158 34.51 11.58 -16.04
N ALA A 159 34.95 12.76 -16.47
CA ALA A 159 35.38 13.00 -17.84
C ALA A 159 36.55 12.07 -18.18
N PRO A 160 36.63 11.54 -19.41
CA PRO A 160 37.77 10.74 -19.84
C PRO A 160 39.00 11.64 -20.01
N SER A 161 40.07 11.34 -19.29
CA SER A 161 41.37 12.01 -19.42
C SER A 161 42.00 11.67 -20.77
N THR A 162 42.04 12.65 -21.66
CA THR A 162 42.93 12.66 -22.82
C THR A 162 44.22 13.39 -22.42
N PRO A 163 45.42 12.90 -22.77
CA PRO A 163 46.67 13.53 -22.36
C PRO A 163 46.95 14.77 -23.23
N GLU A 164 47.07 15.92 -22.56
CA GLU A 164 47.42 17.21 -23.18
C GLU A 164 48.91 17.22 -23.58
N ALA A 165 49.17 17.26 -24.88
CA ALA A 165 50.45 17.60 -25.46
C ALA A 165 50.44 19.08 -25.89
N ALA A 166 51.31 19.87 -25.24
CA ALA A 166 52.00 21.07 -25.70
C ALA A 166 51.34 21.98 -26.75
N GLN A 167 51.12 23.26 -26.41
CA GLN A 167 51.83 24.41 -27.01
C GLN A 167 51.38 25.76 -26.41
N ALA A 168 52.35 26.67 -26.29
CA ALA A 168 52.24 28.00 -25.71
C ALA A 168 51.91 29.07 -26.79
N PRO A 169 52.12 30.38 -26.56
CA PRO A 169 51.09 31.38 -26.22
C PRO A 169 50.97 32.50 -27.28
N LEU A 170 49.83 33.22 -27.37
CA LEU A 170 49.79 34.55 -28.03
C LEU A 170 48.70 35.46 -27.44
N ASP A 171 49.17 36.47 -26.72
CA ASP A 171 48.81 37.90 -26.76
C ASP A 171 47.34 38.37 -26.88
N GLY A 172 46.97 39.25 -25.95
CA GLY A 172 46.50 40.58 -26.34
C GLY A 172 45.18 41.09 -25.75
N ALA A 173 45.30 42.26 -25.11
CA ALA A 173 44.31 43.34 -25.01
C ALA A 173 43.34 43.38 -23.79
N ALA A 174 43.81 44.14 -22.79
CA ALA A 174 43.23 45.38 -22.26
C ALA A 174 41.85 45.40 -21.53
N VAL A 175 41.96 45.95 -20.31
CA VAL A 175 40.98 46.33 -19.28
C VAL A 175 40.04 47.46 -19.73
N PRO A 176 38.80 47.56 -19.18
CA PRO A 176 38.51 48.68 -18.28
C PRO A 176 37.69 48.29 -17.02
N VAL A 177 38.13 48.79 -15.86
CA VAL A 177 37.34 48.87 -14.60
C VAL A 177 36.73 50.28 -14.50
N PRO A 178 35.43 50.42 -14.24
CA PRO A 178 34.96 51.18 -13.05
C PRO A 178 33.59 50.67 -12.54
N ARG A 179 33.02 50.99 -11.37
CA ARG A 179 33.33 51.80 -10.18
C ARG A 179 32.35 51.30 -9.10
N ALA A 180 32.78 51.22 -7.85
CA ALA A 180 31.88 50.99 -6.71
C ALA A 180 31.00 52.22 -6.43
N LYS A 181 29.75 52.01 -6.00
CA LYS A 181 28.88 53.05 -5.42
C LYS A 181 28.44 52.65 -4.00
N PRO A 182 28.37 53.60 -3.04
CA PRO A 182 28.38 53.33 -1.60
C PRO A 182 27.01 52.89 -1.03
N PRO A 183 26.97 52.41 0.24
CA PRO A 183 25.71 52.08 0.90
C PRO A 183 24.94 53.35 1.26
N LEU A 184 23.62 53.30 1.11
CA LEU A 184 22.70 54.28 1.68
C LEU A 184 21.88 53.57 2.76
N PHE A 185 22.12 54.02 4.00
CA PHE A 185 21.35 53.84 5.24
C PHE A 185 21.01 52.42 5.72
#